data_AF-A0A2P4QUH3-F1
#
_entry.id   AF-A0A2P4QUH3-F1
#
_cell.length_a   1.000
_cell.length_b   1.000
_cell.length_c   1.000
_cell.angle_alpha   90.00
_cell.angle_beta   90.00
_cell.angle_gamma   90.00
#
_symmetry.space_group_name_H-M   'P 1'
#
loop_
_entity.id
_entity.type
_entity.pdbx_description
1 polymer ?
#
loop_
_entity_poly.entity_id
_entity_poly.type
_entity_poly.pdbx_seq_one_letter_code
_entity_poly.pdbx_strand_id
1 'polypeptide(L)'
;MSSTTSNIHLVCFVRGETGKDIFPVVIDNNSTVENMGVEIRKVRQDLSQKNFNLYVRKFKQPNHGLVNTVNTTEKKQGELMEPPNKFTYYFSVEDIKGLKKNPPYLQYDGEIGPIHVIVYLQEVLEKDPEDTGL
;
A
#
# COMPACT_ATOMS: atom_id res chain seq x y z
N MET A 1 -32.62 0.96 -5.78
CA MET A 1 -31.73 2.00 -5.21
C MET A 1 -30.42 1.97 -5.96
N SER A 2 -29.96 3.10 -6.47
CA SER A 2 -28.67 3.18 -7.16
C SER A 2 -27.57 2.86 -6.15
N SER A 3 -26.92 1.70 -6.29
CA SER A 3 -25.72 1.38 -5.51
C SER A 3 -24.61 2.29 -6.04
N THR A 4 -24.50 3.48 -5.46
CA THR A 4 -23.34 4.34 -5.68
C THR A 4 -22.14 3.54 -5.21
N THR A 5 -21.37 3.00 -6.15
CA THR A 5 -20.27 2.08 -5.87
C THR A 5 -19.40 2.63 -4.74
N SER A 6 -19.31 1.88 -3.65
CA SER A 6 -18.52 2.16 -2.44
C SER A 6 -17.01 2.19 -2.67
N ASN A 7 -16.59 1.93 -3.91
CA ASN A 7 -15.20 1.79 -4.29
C ASN A 7 -14.44 3.09 -4.14
N ILE A 8 -13.19 2.96 -3.68
CA ILE A 8 -12.21 4.03 -3.67
C ILE A 8 -10.95 3.58 -4.41
N HIS A 9 -10.20 4.55 -4.90
CA HIS A 9 -8.92 4.34 -5.54
C HIS A 9 -7.80 4.70 -4.55
N LEU A 10 -6.98 3.73 -4.19
CA LEU A 10 -5.78 3.93 -3.39
C LEU A 10 -4.55 3.82 -4.28
N VAL A 11 -3.49 4.51 -3.87
CA VAL A 11 -2.18 4.44 -4.53
C VAL A 11 -1.23 3.71 -3.60
N CYS A 12 -0.64 2.64 -4.11
CA CYS A 12 0.24 1.76 -3.38
C CYS A 12 1.67 1.88 -3.91
N PHE A 13 2.63 1.65 -3.01
CA PHE A 13 4.05 1.60 -3.33
C PHE A 13 4.69 0.41 -2.62
N VAL A 14 5.43 -0.45 -3.34
CA VAL A 14 6.21 -1.52 -2.69
C VAL A 14 7.59 -0.98 -2.33
N ARG A 15 8.00 -1.15 -1.07
CA ARG A 15 9.34 -0.79 -0.63
C ARG A 15 10.38 -1.56 -1.44
N GLY A 16 11.38 -0.85 -1.96
CA GLY A 16 12.42 -1.35 -2.86
C GLY A 16 12.21 -0.96 -4.32
N GLU A 17 11.02 -0.50 -4.69
CA GLU A 17 10.70 -0.11 -6.08
C GLU A 17 10.94 1.37 -6.36
N THR A 18 10.77 1.81 -7.61
CA THR A 18 10.92 3.23 -7.99
C THR A 18 9.58 3.96 -8.07
N GLY A 19 9.62 5.28 -8.27
CA GLY A 19 8.41 6.07 -8.47
C GLY A 19 7.58 5.66 -9.69
N LYS A 20 8.20 5.00 -10.68
CA LYS A 20 7.49 4.48 -11.86
C LYS A 20 6.64 3.25 -11.54
N ASP A 21 6.96 2.55 -10.46
CA ASP A 21 6.35 1.29 -10.05
C ASP A 21 5.22 1.47 -9.02
N ILE A 22 4.83 2.73 -8.77
CA ILE A 22 3.66 3.11 -7.98
C ILE A 22 2.39 2.72 -8.74
N PHE A 23 1.42 2.08 -8.07
CA PHE A 23 0.29 1.44 -8.75
C PHE A 23 -1.06 1.70 -8.05
N PRO A 24 -2.19 1.67 -8.80
CA PRO A 24 -3.53 1.80 -8.24
C PRO A 24 -4.00 0.51 -7.60
N VAL A 25 -4.84 0.65 -6.58
CA VAL A 25 -5.73 -0.42 -6.11
C VAL A 25 -7.13 0.15 -5.97
N VAL A 26 -8.11 -0.53 -6.57
CA VAL A 26 -9.53 -0.22 -6.38
C VAL A 26 -10.09 -1.16 -5.33
N ILE A 27 -10.75 -0.62 -4.32
CA ILE A 27 -11.28 -1.43 -3.21
C ILE A 27 -12.59 -0.86 -2.69
N ASP A 28 -13.52 -1.74 -2.30
CA ASP A 28 -14.77 -1.35 -1.63
C ASP A 28 -14.46 -0.75 -0.26
N ASN A 29 -15.01 0.42 0.07
CA ASN A 29 -14.72 1.11 1.33
C ASN A 29 -15.16 0.38 2.62
N ASN A 30 -15.89 -0.73 2.52
CA ASN A 30 -16.26 -1.58 3.64
C ASN A 30 -15.33 -2.78 3.83
N SER A 31 -14.36 -2.98 2.92
CA SER A 31 -13.41 -4.08 2.94
C SER A 31 -12.42 -4.02 4.11
N THR A 32 -11.88 -5.18 4.46
CA THR A 32 -10.82 -5.34 5.46
C THR A 32 -9.43 -5.11 4.86
N VAL A 33 -8.42 -4.98 5.72
CA VAL A 33 -7.01 -4.99 5.33
C VAL A 33 -6.64 -6.27 4.57
N GLU A 34 -7.22 -7.42 4.95
CA GLU A 34 -6.99 -8.68 4.26
C GLU A 34 -7.52 -8.65 2.82
N ASN A 35 -8.73 -8.12 2.61
CA ASN A 35 -9.25 -7.91 1.26
C ASN A 35 -8.35 -6.97 0.44
N MET A 36 -7.78 -5.94 1.06
CA MET A 36 -6.80 -5.07 0.40
C MET A 36 -5.57 -5.84 -0.06
N GLY A 37 -5.06 -6.75 0.76
CA GLY A 37 -3.98 -7.66 0.37
C GLY A 37 -4.35 -8.51 -0.85
N VAL A 38 -5.58 -9.00 -0.95
CA VAL A 38 -6.09 -9.75 -2.11
C VAL A 38 -6.12 -8.87 -3.37
N GLU A 39 -6.66 -7.65 -3.29
CA GLU A 39 -6.70 -6.73 -4.44
C GLU A 39 -5.29 -6.31 -4.90
N ILE A 40 -4.36 -6.10 -3.97
CA ILE A 40 -2.95 -5.84 -4.31
C ILE A 40 -2.35 -7.00 -5.12
N ARG A 41 -2.58 -8.26 -4.72
CA ARG A 41 -2.05 -9.43 -5.45
C ARG A 41 -2.65 -9.58 -6.84
N LYS A 42 -3.89 -9.12 -7.06
CA LYS A 42 -4.51 -9.10 -8.39
C LYS A 42 -3.84 -8.08 -9.30
N VAL A 43 -3.52 -6.89 -8.78
CA VAL A 43 -2.86 -5.83 -9.55
C VAL A 43 -1.37 -6.13 -9.77
N ARG A 44 -0.69 -6.65 -8.74
CA ARG A 44 0.74 -6.98 -8.74
C ARG A 44 0.94 -8.48 -8.60
N GLN A 45 0.90 -9.18 -9.74
CA GLN A 45 1.02 -10.64 -9.79
C GLN A 45 2.36 -11.15 -9.23
N ASP A 46 3.42 -10.36 -9.28
CA ASP A 46 4.73 -10.65 -8.68
C ASP A 46 4.68 -10.76 -7.14
N LEU A 47 3.62 -10.24 -6.51
CA LEU A 47 3.34 -10.35 -5.09
C LEU A 47 2.42 -11.53 -4.74
N SER A 48 1.87 -12.24 -5.73
CA SER A 48 0.83 -13.27 -5.53
C SER A 48 1.18 -14.34 -4.49
N GLN A 49 2.45 -14.74 -4.41
CA GLN A 49 2.95 -15.74 -3.46
C GLN A 49 3.79 -15.16 -2.30
N LYS A 50 3.99 -13.83 -2.26
CA LYS A 50 4.86 -13.20 -1.26
C LYS A 50 4.08 -12.81 -0.01
N ASN A 51 4.68 -12.95 1.16
CA ASN A 51 4.13 -12.36 2.38
C ASN A 51 4.52 -10.90 2.45
N PHE A 52 3.59 -10.04 2.85
CA PHE A 52 3.83 -8.61 3.00
C PHE A 52 2.92 -8.01 4.06
N ASN A 53 3.39 -6.91 4.64
CA ASN A 53 2.62 -6.06 5.54
C ASN A 53 2.23 -4.77 4.82
N LEU A 54 1.06 -4.25 5.18
CA LEU A 54 0.55 -2.99 4.66
C LEU A 54 0.72 -1.90 5.71
N TYR A 55 1.24 -0.75 5.30
CA TYR A 55 1.40 0.41 6.16
C TYR A 55 0.68 1.60 5.53
N VAL A 56 -0.15 2.29 6.30
CA VAL A 56 -0.72 3.56 5.85
C VAL A 56 0.32 4.66 6.01
N ARG A 57 0.44 5.52 4.99
CA ARG A 57 1.33 6.67 5.06
C ARG A 57 0.74 7.75 5.98
N LYS A 58 1.45 8.08 7.06
CA LYS A 58 1.05 9.14 8.03
C LYS A 58 1.87 10.42 7.98
N PHE A 59 2.79 10.55 7.03
CA PHE A 59 3.67 11.71 6.88
C PHE A 59 3.46 12.42 5.54
N LYS A 60 3.66 13.74 5.52
CA LYS A 60 3.49 14.59 4.34
C LYS A 60 4.83 14.75 3.62
N GLN A 61 4.94 14.21 2.41
CA GLN A 61 6.10 14.36 1.54
C GLN A 61 5.69 14.16 0.07
N PRO A 62 6.34 14.83 -0.91
CA PRO A 62 6.17 14.51 -2.33
C PRO A 62 6.59 13.08 -2.64
N ASN A 63 5.96 12.45 -3.62
CA ASN A 63 6.18 11.03 -3.92
C ASN A 63 7.63 10.69 -4.27
N HIS A 64 8.31 11.48 -5.10
CA HIS A 64 9.71 11.24 -5.43
C HIS A 64 10.61 11.24 -4.19
N GLY A 65 10.42 12.23 -3.31
CA GLY A 65 11.12 12.27 -2.04
C GLY A 65 10.76 11.06 -1.18
N LEU A 66 9.47 10.72 -1.09
CA LEU A 66 8.98 9.60 -0.28
C LEU A 66 9.59 8.27 -0.71
N VAL A 67 9.60 7.98 -2.00
CA VAL A 67 10.20 6.74 -2.54
C VAL A 67 11.66 6.64 -2.12
N ASN A 68 12.42 7.74 -2.28
CA ASN A 68 13.81 7.77 -1.84
C ASN A 68 13.94 7.52 -0.33
N THR A 69 13.15 8.21 0.49
CA THR A 69 13.18 8.04 1.96
C THR A 69 12.79 6.61 2.39
N VAL A 70 11.71 6.05 1.84
CA VAL A 70 11.21 4.72 2.20
C VAL A 70 12.19 3.62 1.81
N ASN A 71 12.88 3.79 0.68
CA ASN A 71 13.84 2.80 0.21
C ASN A 71 15.19 2.88 0.92
N THR A 72 15.63 4.07 1.32
CA THR A 72 16.91 4.25 2.02
C THR A 72 16.82 4.05 3.53
N THR A 73 15.61 4.03 4.09
CA THR A 73 15.40 3.79 5.51
C THR A 73 15.25 2.30 5.80
N GLU A 74 16.00 1.79 6.77
CA GLU A 74 15.86 0.40 7.25
C GLU A 74 14.57 0.19 8.04
N LYS A 75 14.17 1.20 8.83
CA LYS A 75 12.94 1.17 9.63
C LYS A 75 11.70 1.32 8.76
N LYS A 76 10.68 0.49 9.02
CA LYS A 76 9.36 0.61 8.40
C LYS A 76 8.74 1.97 8.78
N GLN A 77 8.14 2.63 7.81
CA GLN A 77 7.54 3.95 7.96
C GLN A 77 6.03 3.89 7.74
N GLY A 78 5.30 4.77 8.43
CA GLY A 78 3.85 4.74 8.47
C GLY A 78 3.32 3.94 9.65
N GLU A 79 2.02 3.68 9.63
CA GLU A 79 1.32 2.90 10.66
C GLU A 79 0.92 1.54 10.10
N LEU A 80 1.23 0.46 10.83
CA LEU A 80 0.89 -0.90 10.41
C LEU A 80 -0.63 -1.07 10.35
N MET A 81 -1.10 -1.61 9.22
CA MET A 81 -2.49 -1.97 9.02
C MET A 81 -2.67 -3.45 9.40
N GLU A 82 -3.47 -3.71 10.42
CA GLU A 82 -3.66 -5.05 11.00
C GLU A 82 -5.02 -5.64 10.58
N PRO A 83 -5.05 -6.83 9.99
CA PRO A 83 -6.29 -7.61 9.88
C PRO A 83 -6.84 -8.00 11.26
N PRO A 84 -8.17 -8.15 11.43
CA PRO A 84 -9.22 -8.05 10.41
C PRO A 84 -9.81 -6.64 10.29
N ASN A 85 -9.10 -5.59 10.72
CA ASN A 85 -9.65 -4.23 10.72
C ASN A 85 -10.09 -3.82 9.30
N LYS A 86 -11.14 -2.98 9.25
CA LYS A 86 -11.48 -2.28 8.01
C LYS A 86 -10.33 -1.38 7.63
N PHE A 87 -9.94 -1.37 6.36
CA PHE A 87 -8.81 -0.51 5.96
C PHE A 87 -9.14 0.97 6.20
N THR A 88 -10.43 1.35 6.13
CA THR A 88 -10.89 2.71 6.38
C THR A 88 -10.67 3.20 7.80
N TYR A 89 -10.42 2.32 8.77
CA TYR A 89 -10.00 2.69 10.12
C TYR A 89 -8.71 3.53 10.11
N TYR A 90 -7.85 3.29 9.13
CA TYR A 90 -6.54 3.92 9.01
C TYR A 90 -6.56 5.28 8.28
N PHE A 91 -7.72 5.72 7.81
CA PHE A 91 -7.90 6.95 7.05
C PHE A 91 -8.86 7.90 7.79
N SER A 92 -8.64 9.20 7.69
CA SER A 92 -9.61 10.16 8.21
C SER A 92 -10.89 10.15 7.35
N VAL A 93 -11.99 10.65 7.92
CA VAL A 93 -13.25 10.79 7.19
C VAL A 93 -13.06 11.71 5.98
N GLU A 94 -12.23 12.74 6.12
CA GLU A 94 -11.85 13.69 5.08
C GLU A 94 -11.05 13.01 3.97
N ASP A 95 -10.10 12.14 4.31
CA ASP A 95 -9.33 11.36 3.33
C ASP A 95 -10.27 10.49 2.48
N ILE A 96 -11.17 9.74 3.13
CA ILE A 96 -12.12 8.87 2.42
C ILE A 96 -13.07 9.67 1.52
N LYS A 97 -13.57 10.83 2.00
CA LYS A 97 -14.38 11.73 1.18
C LYS A 97 -13.60 12.26 -0.02
N GLY A 98 -12.34 12.64 0.18
CA GLY A 98 -11.44 13.11 -0.87
C GLY A 98 -11.22 12.05 -1.95
N LEU A 99 -10.91 10.82 -1.54
CA LEU A 99 -10.66 9.68 -2.44
C LEU A 99 -11.89 9.29 -3.28
N LYS A 100 -13.10 9.47 -2.73
CA LYS A 100 -14.35 9.24 -3.47
C LYS A 100 -14.64 10.35 -4.48
N LYS A 101 -14.33 11.60 -4.13
CA LYS A 101 -14.63 12.76 -4.98
C LYS A 101 -13.63 12.90 -6.13
N ASN A 102 -12.35 12.72 -5.81
CA ASN A 102 -11.23 12.90 -6.72
C ASN A 102 -10.33 11.66 -6.64
N PRO A 103 -10.66 10.57 -7.36
CA PRO A 103 -9.80 9.40 -7.40
C PRO A 103 -8.41 9.82 -7.92
N PRO A 104 -7.31 9.35 -7.29
CA PRO A 104 -5.96 9.68 -7.74
C PRO A 104 -5.72 9.19 -9.17
N TYR A 105 -5.40 10.12 -10.07
CA TYR A 105 -4.91 9.80 -11.41
C TYR A 105 -3.47 9.31 -11.29
N LEU A 106 -3.16 8.23 -11.99
CA LEU A 106 -1.88 7.56 -11.83
C LEU A 106 -0.87 7.80 -12.92
N GLN A 107 -1.23 8.30 -14.11
CA GLN A 107 -0.23 8.47 -15.17
C GLN A 107 -0.70 9.14 -16.47
N TYR A 108 -1.79 9.92 -16.49
CA TYR A 108 -2.22 10.54 -17.76
C TYR A 108 -1.39 11.79 -18.15
N ASP A 109 -0.85 12.53 -17.17
CA ASP A 109 -0.13 13.80 -17.42
C ASP A 109 1.25 13.90 -16.73
N GLY A 110 1.84 12.77 -16.34
CA GLY A 110 3.14 12.73 -15.65
C GLY A 110 3.09 13.05 -14.15
N GLU A 111 1.92 13.40 -13.60
CA GLU A 111 1.72 13.54 -12.15
C GLU A 111 1.38 12.19 -11.50
N ILE A 112 2.18 11.80 -10.51
CA ILE A 112 1.94 10.62 -9.68
C ILE A 112 1.05 11.05 -8.50
N GLY A 113 -0.15 10.49 -8.39
CA GLY A 113 -1.04 10.71 -7.24
C GLY A 113 -0.40 10.32 -5.89
N PRO A 114 -0.78 10.95 -4.77
CA PRO A 114 -0.12 10.75 -3.48
C PRO A 114 -0.13 9.28 -3.06
N ILE A 115 0.99 8.76 -2.54
CA ILE A 115 1.02 7.41 -1.99
C ILE A 115 0.18 7.34 -0.72
N HIS A 116 -0.71 6.36 -0.66
CA HIS A 116 -1.61 6.11 0.46
C HIS A 116 -1.11 4.93 1.31
N VAL A 117 -0.65 3.86 0.66
CA VAL A 117 -0.23 2.63 1.32
C VAL A 117 1.16 2.21 0.84
N ILE A 118 2.00 1.80 1.79
CA ILE A 118 3.32 1.24 1.57
C ILE A 118 3.25 -0.27 1.84
N VAL A 119 3.70 -1.05 0.87
CA VAL A 119 3.78 -2.51 0.94
C VAL A 119 5.21 -2.89 1.33
N TYR A 120 5.36 -3.50 2.49
CA TYR A 120 6.65 -4.04 2.95
C TYR A 120 6.63 -5.55 2.79
N LEU A 121 7.48 -6.09 1.91
CA LEU A 121 7.70 -7.53 1.85
C LEU A 121 8.20 -8.03 3.21
N GLN A 122 7.64 -9.13 3.68
CA GLN A 122 8.25 -9.90 4.75
C GLN A 122 9.36 -10.71 4.08
N GLU A 123 10.61 -10.33 4.29
CA GLU A 123 11.71 -11.21 3.91
C GLU A 123 11.54 -12.52 4.69
N VAL A 124 11.63 -13.65 3.98
CA VAL A 124 11.94 -14.90 4.65
C VAL A 124 13.34 -14.68 5.21
N LEU A 125 13.47 -14.60 6.54
CA LEU A 125 14.75 -14.91 7.16
C LEU A 125 15.08 -16.33 6.69
N GLU A 126 15.85 -16.47 5.62
CA GLU A 126 16.62 -17.68 5.41
C GLU A 126 17.40 -17.82 6.72
N LYS A 127 17.03 -18.83 7.51
CA LYS A 127 17.87 -19.23 8.63
C LYS A 127 19.24 -19.50 8.00
N ASP A 128 20.26 -18.79 8.45
CA ASP A 128 21.64 -19.14 8.11
C ASP A 128 21.81 -20.66 8.27
N PRO A 129 22.37 -21.38 7.29
CA PRO A 129 22.64 -22.81 7.45
C PRO A 129 23.76 -23.10 8.46
N GLU A 130 24.30 -22.11 9.17
CA GLU A 130 25.28 -22.28 10.23
C GLU A 130 24.61 -22.52 11.60
N ASP A 131 23.88 -23.63 11.70
CA ASP A 131 23.74 -24.35 12.97
C ASP A 131 24.05 -25.82 12.74
N THR A 132 25.20 -26.08 12.11
CA THR A 132 25.91 -27.34 12.33
C THR A 132 26.53 -27.27 13.72
N GLY A 133 25.70 -27.52 14.73
CA GLY A 133 26.15 -27.86 16.07
C GLY A 133 27.10 -29.05 15.99
N LEU A 134 28.37 -28.77 16.28
CA LEU A 134 29.39 -29.76 16.65
C LEU A 134 28.99 -30.48 17.95
#